data_AF-A0A4U1FZC6-F1
#
_entry.id   AF-A0A4U1FZC6-F1
#
_cell.length_a   1.000
_cell.length_b   1.000
_cell.length_c   1.000
_cell.angle_alpha   90.00
_cell.angle_beta   90.00
_cell.angle_gamma   90.00
#
_symmetry.space_group_name_H-M   'P 1'
#
loop_
_entity.id
_entity.type
_entity.pdbx_description
1 polymer ?
#
loop_
_entity_poly.entity_id
_entity_poly.type
_entity_poly.pdbx_seq_one_letter_code
_entity_poly.pdbx_strand_id
1 'polypeptide(L)'
;MIRKLLIVLSFLSTLYSPAKTREVHVIDTARIKIVYERIMVLDTLCPNKRFKNDILSLFAGDRASAFYSEENRTDLEMQDNPEYLLRSFKDPELSKNLAGLENEAIFREYDKNLQTVHQRYDLSNWQLNEDIEKPQWEIQDSIINILGYDCVMASSQYRGRRWTAFFSPEIAIPEGPWKLIGLPGIILKAYDNKKEYCYDAVEINTDKPGLVEYYNYRDRLIIKDRIKGLIHRYSAQKSNIKEKIQAAYGISNMAVRTDSTQDKRYDFEETDYPHNKTK
;
A
#
# COMPACT_ATOMS: atom_id res chain seq x y z
N MET A 1 -11.65 -70.93 -16.45
CA MET A 1 -11.53 -69.97 -15.33
C MET A 1 -10.72 -68.77 -15.79
N ILE A 2 -11.39 -67.70 -16.23
CA ILE A 2 -10.77 -66.49 -16.78
C ILE A 2 -10.56 -65.51 -15.62
N ARG A 3 -9.32 -65.27 -15.21
CA ARG A 3 -8.96 -64.21 -14.26
C ARG A 3 -8.96 -62.87 -15.01
N LYS A 4 -9.98 -62.04 -14.77
CA LYS A 4 -10.01 -60.65 -15.27
C LYS A 4 -9.05 -59.79 -14.46
N LEU A 5 -8.10 -59.21 -15.17
CA LEU A 5 -7.12 -58.22 -14.71
C LEU A 5 -7.85 -56.88 -14.47
N LEU A 6 -7.92 -56.42 -13.23
CA LEU A 6 -8.42 -55.08 -12.87
C LEU A 6 -7.24 -54.12 -12.94
N ILE A 7 -7.11 -53.42 -14.07
CA ILE A 7 -6.21 -52.25 -14.18
C ILE A 7 -6.96 -51.07 -13.57
N VAL A 8 -6.57 -50.68 -12.36
CA VAL A 8 -7.01 -49.43 -11.73
C VAL A 8 -6.20 -48.31 -12.38
N LEU A 9 -6.77 -47.68 -13.43
CA LEU A 9 -6.27 -46.40 -13.93
C LEU A 9 -6.59 -45.33 -12.89
N SER A 10 -5.64 -45.06 -12.00
CA SER A 10 -5.64 -43.85 -11.19
C SER A 10 -5.40 -42.65 -12.12
N PHE A 11 -6.47 -41.97 -12.52
CA PHE A 11 -6.38 -40.64 -13.09
C PHE A 11 -5.78 -39.72 -12.03
N LEU A 12 -4.48 -39.47 -12.13
CA LEU A 12 -3.84 -38.36 -11.44
C LEU A 12 -4.35 -37.10 -12.14
N SER A 13 -5.52 -36.60 -11.73
CA SER A 13 -5.93 -35.25 -12.10
C SER A 13 -4.96 -34.31 -11.39
N THR A 14 -3.88 -33.93 -12.07
CA THR A 14 -3.14 -32.73 -11.70
C THR A 14 -4.18 -31.62 -11.62
N LEU A 15 -4.49 -31.17 -10.41
CA LEU A 15 -5.19 -29.90 -10.20
C LEU A 15 -4.35 -28.86 -10.92
N TYR A 16 -4.76 -28.52 -12.14
CA TYR A 16 -4.27 -27.38 -12.87
C TYR A 16 -4.79 -26.18 -12.08
N SER A 17 -4.02 -25.74 -11.09
CA SER A 17 -4.26 -24.45 -10.48
C SER A 17 -4.08 -23.44 -11.62
N PRO A 18 -5.10 -22.63 -11.96
CA PRO A 18 -4.93 -21.62 -12.99
C PRO A 18 -3.69 -20.79 -12.66
N ALA A 19 -2.85 -20.54 -13.67
CA ALA A 19 -1.65 -19.75 -13.50
C ALA A 19 -2.03 -18.42 -12.84
N LYS A 20 -1.33 -18.09 -11.76
CA LYS A 20 -1.53 -16.85 -11.01
C LYS A 20 -1.41 -15.66 -11.97
N THR A 21 -2.36 -14.74 -11.93
CA THR A 21 -2.41 -13.63 -12.88
C THR A 21 -1.26 -12.67 -12.58
N ARG A 22 -0.25 -12.63 -13.47
CA ARG A 22 0.82 -11.63 -13.46
C ARG A 22 0.56 -10.61 -14.56
N GLU A 23 0.36 -9.37 -14.17
CA GLU A 23 0.12 -8.26 -15.06
C GLU A 23 1.12 -7.15 -14.73
N VAL A 24 1.91 -6.73 -15.71
CA VAL A 24 2.71 -5.52 -15.63
C VAL A 24 2.47 -4.76 -16.91
N HIS A 25 1.99 -3.52 -16.77
CA HIS A 25 1.60 -2.69 -17.90
C HIS A 25 2.17 -1.29 -17.70
N VAL A 26 2.83 -0.78 -18.73
CA VAL A 26 3.20 0.63 -18.82
C VAL A 26 1.92 1.39 -19.16
N ILE A 27 1.47 2.23 -18.24
CA ILE A 27 0.27 3.06 -18.40
C ILE A 27 0.62 4.50 -18.78
N ASP A 28 1.86 4.94 -18.49
CA ASP A 28 2.37 6.22 -18.99
C ASP A 28 3.90 6.33 -18.96
N THR A 29 4.44 7.39 -19.56
CA THR A 29 5.85 7.80 -19.35
C THR A 29 5.90 8.79 -18.19
N ALA A 30 6.80 8.57 -17.22
CA ALA A 30 6.91 9.50 -16.10
C ALA A 30 7.57 10.81 -16.57
N ARG A 31 7.06 11.94 -16.07
CA ARG A 31 7.68 13.26 -16.18
C ARG A 31 8.51 13.59 -14.95
N ILE A 32 8.18 12.97 -13.83
CA ILE A 32 8.86 13.13 -12.55
C ILE A 32 8.80 11.82 -11.76
N LYS A 33 9.88 11.54 -11.04
CA LYS A 33 9.91 10.56 -9.95
C LYS A 33 10.23 11.31 -8.66
N ILE A 34 9.47 11.06 -7.61
CA ILE A 34 9.78 11.58 -6.26
C ILE A 34 9.87 10.42 -5.31
N VAL A 35 10.94 10.39 -4.52
CA VAL A 35 11.09 9.47 -3.41
C VAL A 35 10.70 10.19 -2.14
N TYR A 36 9.81 9.59 -1.38
CA TYR A 36 9.36 10.07 -0.08
C TYR A 36 9.84 9.13 1.03
N GLU A 37 10.31 9.71 2.13
CA GLU A 37 10.31 9.03 3.42
C GLU A 37 8.93 9.23 4.06
N ARG A 38 8.31 8.13 4.49
CA ARG A 38 7.07 8.13 5.26
C ARG A 38 7.34 7.67 6.69
N ILE A 39 6.89 8.45 7.66
CA ILE A 39 6.81 8.05 9.06
C ILE A 39 5.37 7.67 9.39
N MET A 40 5.19 6.48 9.97
CA MET A 40 3.91 5.95 10.44
C MET A 40 4.02 5.58 11.93
N VAL A 41 3.25 6.25 12.79
CA VAL A 41 3.18 5.94 14.21
C VAL A 41 2.39 4.65 14.44
N LEU A 42 3.04 3.66 15.04
CA LEU A 42 2.47 2.34 15.35
C LEU A 42 1.83 2.27 16.74
N ASP A 43 2.10 3.24 17.60
CA ASP A 43 1.48 3.38 18.92
C ASP A 43 1.42 4.86 19.32
N THR A 44 0.20 5.42 19.33
CA THR A 44 -0.03 6.82 19.65
C THR A 44 0.26 7.18 21.11
N LEU A 45 0.40 6.20 22.02
CA LEU A 45 0.84 6.45 23.40
C LEU A 45 2.37 6.58 23.51
N CYS A 46 3.12 6.12 22.50
CA CYS A 46 4.58 6.14 22.46
C CYS A 46 5.11 6.51 21.05
N PRO A 47 4.67 7.64 20.47
CA PRO A 47 4.88 7.94 19.05
C PRO A 47 6.37 8.01 18.66
N ASN A 48 7.23 8.49 19.56
CA ASN A 48 8.67 8.62 19.32
C ASN A 48 9.45 7.29 19.47
N LYS A 49 8.80 6.21 19.91
CA LYS A 49 9.45 4.90 20.15
C LYS A 49 8.90 3.79 19.26
N ARG A 50 7.64 3.92 18.83
CA ARG A 50 6.95 2.92 18.03
C ARG A 50 6.43 3.58 16.76
N PHE A 51 7.29 3.65 15.77
CA PHE A 51 6.97 4.11 14.43
C PHE A 51 7.68 3.24 13.40
N LYS A 52 7.22 3.32 12.16
CA LYS A 52 7.81 2.69 10.98
C LYS A 52 8.23 3.78 10.02
N ASN A 53 9.40 3.60 9.41
CA ASN A 53 9.83 4.40 8.26
C ASN A 53 9.69 3.56 7.00
N ASP A 54 9.05 4.12 5.98
CA ASP A 54 8.91 3.52 4.66
C ASP A 54 9.49 4.44 3.59
N ILE A 55 10.12 3.85 2.58
CA ILE A 55 10.52 4.56 1.36
C ILE A 55 9.49 4.28 0.27
N LEU A 56 8.89 5.33 -0.27
CA LEU A 56 7.82 5.27 -1.26
C LEU A 56 8.18 6.14 -2.47
N SER A 57 7.93 5.62 -3.65
CA SER A 57 8.20 6.33 -4.91
C SER A 57 6.88 6.70 -5.58
N LEU A 58 6.76 7.99 -5.94
CA LEU A 58 5.77 8.50 -6.86
C LEU A 58 6.39 8.57 -8.26
N PHE A 59 5.74 7.96 -9.24
CA PHE A 59 5.99 8.19 -10.67
C PHE A 59 4.77 8.92 -11.21
N ALA A 60 4.94 10.12 -11.76
CA ALA A 60 3.83 10.90 -12.31
C ALA A 60 4.11 11.32 -13.76
N GLY A 61 3.20 10.96 -14.66
CA GLY A 61 3.17 11.35 -16.07
C GLY A 61 2.01 12.30 -16.37
N ASP A 62 1.68 12.45 -17.65
CA ASP A 62 0.59 13.32 -18.11
C ASP A 62 -0.80 12.66 -18.03
N ARG A 63 -0.86 11.33 -18.07
CA ARG A 63 -2.10 10.53 -18.12
C ARG A 63 -2.27 9.63 -16.91
N ALA A 64 -1.19 9.35 -16.18
CA ALA A 64 -1.24 8.46 -15.03
C ALA A 64 -0.20 8.79 -13.95
N SER A 65 -0.42 8.27 -12.75
CA SER A 65 0.59 8.16 -11.70
C SER A 65 0.58 6.80 -11.00
N ALA A 66 1.69 6.46 -10.36
CA ALA A 66 1.83 5.29 -9.52
C ALA A 66 2.62 5.65 -8.26
N PHE A 67 2.10 5.28 -7.09
CA PHE A 67 2.70 5.54 -5.79
C PHE A 67 2.80 4.24 -4.98
N TYR A 68 4.02 3.79 -4.71
CA TYR A 68 4.27 2.52 -4.00
C TYR A 68 5.73 2.40 -3.51
N SER A 69 6.00 1.43 -2.65
CA SER A 69 7.38 1.04 -2.29
C SER A 69 7.95 0.10 -3.34
N GLU A 70 9.07 0.48 -3.96
CA GLU A 70 9.78 -0.33 -4.96
C GLU A 70 10.34 -1.63 -4.35
N GLU A 71 10.76 -1.59 -3.07
CA GLU A 71 11.16 -2.78 -2.32
C GLU A 71 9.99 -3.76 -2.17
N ASN A 72 8.80 -3.26 -1.75
CA ASN A 72 7.61 -4.11 -1.62
C ASN A 72 7.17 -4.69 -2.97
N ARG A 73 7.27 -3.93 -4.07
CA ARG A 73 6.99 -4.45 -5.42
C ARG A 73 7.92 -5.62 -5.74
N THR A 74 9.22 -5.45 -5.50
CA THR A 74 10.24 -6.47 -5.75
C THR A 74 9.99 -7.72 -4.90
N ASP A 75 9.69 -7.55 -3.61
CA ASP A 75 9.39 -8.67 -2.72
C ASP A 75 8.11 -9.41 -3.13
N LEU A 76 7.06 -8.69 -3.55
CA LEU A 76 5.83 -9.30 -4.06
C LEU A 76 6.06 -10.13 -5.32
N GLU A 77 6.96 -9.69 -6.20
CA GLU A 77 7.37 -10.43 -7.39
C GLU A 77 8.15 -11.71 -7.01
N MET A 78 9.09 -11.60 -6.07
CA MET A 78 9.88 -12.74 -5.59
C MET A 78 9.03 -13.79 -4.86
N GLN A 79 8.02 -13.36 -4.09
CA GLN A 79 7.08 -14.25 -3.40
C GLN A 79 6.21 -15.10 -4.33
N ASP A 80 6.28 -14.90 -5.64
CA ASP A 80 5.68 -15.85 -6.57
C ASP A 80 6.49 -17.14 -6.75
N ASN A 81 7.78 -17.12 -6.38
CA ASN A 81 8.57 -18.34 -6.26
C ASN A 81 8.17 -19.08 -4.96
N PRO A 82 7.67 -20.33 -5.04
CA PRO A 82 7.27 -21.10 -3.85
C PRO A 82 8.40 -21.32 -2.83
N GLU A 83 9.64 -21.46 -3.29
CA GLU A 83 10.80 -21.61 -2.40
C GLU A 83 11.08 -20.32 -1.63
N TYR A 84 11.00 -19.17 -2.32
CA TYR A 84 11.15 -17.86 -1.68
C TYR A 84 10.03 -17.63 -0.65
N LEU A 85 8.78 -17.92 -1.03
CA LEU A 85 7.63 -17.81 -0.12
C LEU A 85 7.77 -18.74 1.11
N LEU A 86 8.24 -19.98 0.93
CA LEU A 86 8.48 -20.88 2.05
C LEU A 86 9.60 -20.38 2.95
N ARG A 87 10.67 -19.84 2.36
CA ARG A 87 11.78 -19.23 3.09
C ARG A 87 11.32 -18.03 3.89
N SER A 88 10.46 -17.18 3.34
CA SER A 88 9.98 -15.98 4.04
C SER A 88 9.20 -16.32 5.31
N PHE A 89 8.53 -17.47 5.38
CA PHE A 89 7.86 -17.95 6.60
C PHE A 89 8.82 -18.42 7.71
N LYS A 90 10.06 -18.75 7.36
CA LYS A 90 11.08 -19.30 8.28
C LYS A 90 12.16 -18.30 8.66
N ASP A 91 12.28 -17.20 7.90
CA ASP A 91 13.27 -16.15 8.09
C ASP A 91 12.62 -14.91 8.73
N PRO A 92 13.00 -14.54 9.97
CA PRO A 92 12.43 -13.38 10.65
C PRO A 92 12.54 -12.06 9.88
N GLU A 93 13.60 -11.87 9.08
CA GLU A 93 13.78 -10.64 8.31
C GLU A 93 12.81 -10.59 7.13
N LEU A 94 12.72 -11.67 6.35
CA LEU A 94 11.77 -11.78 5.24
C LEU A 94 10.30 -11.81 5.72
N SER A 95 10.05 -12.32 6.94
CA SER A 95 8.71 -12.38 7.51
C SER A 95 8.09 -11.01 7.80
N LYS A 96 8.91 -9.95 7.93
CA LYS A 96 8.44 -8.57 8.12
C LYS A 96 7.53 -8.12 6.97
N ASN A 97 7.82 -8.57 5.74
CA ASN A 97 7.09 -8.18 4.54
C ASN A 97 5.85 -9.05 4.27
N LEU A 98 5.74 -10.20 4.94
CA LEU A 98 4.59 -11.10 4.81
C LEU A 98 3.35 -10.60 5.56
N ALA A 99 3.57 -9.93 6.70
CA ALA A 99 2.57 -9.57 7.71
C ALA A 99 2.71 -8.13 8.23
N GLY A 100 3.44 -7.27 7.52
CA GLY A 100 3.60 -5.86 7.87
C GLY A 100 2.27 -5.10 7.85
N LEU A 101 2.21 -4.02 8.65
CA LEU A 101 1.12 -3.05 8.58
C LEU A 101 1.26 -2.22 7.29
N GLU A 102 0.12 -2.01 6.61
CA GLU A 102 -0.10 -1.12 5.47
C GLU A 102 0.97 -1.11 4.38
N ASN A 103 0.84 -2.05 3.44
CA ASN A 103 1.50 -1.99 2.14
C ASN A 103 0.46 -1.69 1.07
N GLU A 104 0.42 -0.44 0.63
CA GLU A 104 -0.47 0.03 -0.43
C GLU A 104 0.34 0.39 -1.69
N ALA A 105 -0.19 0.03 -2.85
CA ALA A 105 0.23 0.57 -4.14
C ALA A 105 -0.96 1.23 -4.80
N ILE A 106 -0.82 2.51 -5.15
CA ILE A 106 -1.88 3.34 -5.70
C ILE A 106 -1.52 3.64 -7.15
N PHE A 107 -2.45 3.38 -8.05
CA PHE A 107 -2.34 3.70 -9.47
C PHE A 107 -3.49 4.62 -9.86
N ARG A 108 -3.21 5.66 -10.63
CA ARG A 108 -4.21 6.61 -11.14
C ARG A 108 -4.15 6.66 -12.65
N GLU A 109 -5.30 6.56 -13.31
CA GLU A 109 -5.46 6.82 -14.74
C GLU A 109 -6.41 8.00 -14.90
N TYR A 110 -5.87 9.17 -15.24
CA TYR A 110 -6.60 10.44 -15.17
C TYR A 110 -7.75 10.53 -16.15
N ASP A 111 -7.54 10.10 -17.40
CA ASP A 111 -8.57 10.10 -18.45
C ASP A 111 -9.78 9.23 -18.10
N LYS A 112 -9.56 8.20 -17.27
CA LYS A 112 -10.60 7.29 -16.79
C LYS A 112 -11.22 7.72 -15.47
N ASN A 113 -10.68 8.78 -14.84
CA ASN A 113 -10.97 9.17 -13.46
C ASN A 113 -10.84 7.98 -12.47
N LEU A 114 -9.90 7.07 -12.70
CA LEU A 114 -9.81 5.80 -11.96
C LEU A 114 -8.60 5.78 -11.03
N GLN A 115 -8.84 5.49 -9.75
CA GLN A 115 -7.82 5.14 -8.77
C GLN A 115 -7.95 3.65 -8.39
N THR A 116 -6.90 2.88 -8.67
CA THR A 116 -6.78 1.48 -8.25
C THR A 116 -5.81 1.40 -7.08
N VAL A 117 -6.27 0.87 -5.95
CA VAL A 117 -5.46 0.69 -4.74
C VAL A 117 -5.30 -0.80 -4.46
N HIS A 118 -4.07 -1.27 -4.57
CA HIS A 118 -3.65 -2.60 -4.14
C HIS A 118 -3.30 -2.56 -2.67
N GLN A 119 -3.97 -3.36 -1.86
CA GLN A 119 -3.68 -3.45 -0.43
C GLN A 119 -3.39 -4.90 -0.07
N ARG A 120 -2.46 -5.13 0.84
CA ARG A 120 -2.29 -6.43 1.49
C ARG A 120 -2.66 -6.28 2.94
N TYR A 121 -3.57 -7.13 3.38
CA TYR A 121 -3.98 -7.15 4.75
C TYR A 121 -4.41 -8.55 5.16
N ASP A 122 -3.95 -8.99 6.33
CA ASP A 122 -4.40 -10.26 6.90
C ASP A 122 -4.18 -11.49 5.97
N LEU A 123 -3.01 -11.52 5.31
CA LEU A 123 -2.66 -12.48 4.24
C LEU A 123 -3.56 -12.44 2.99
N SER A 124 -4.57 -11.59 2.98
CA SER A 124 -5.46 -11.36 1.84
C SER A 124 -4.93 -10.22 0.98
N ASN A 125 -4.98 -10.41 -0.35
CA ASN A 125 -4.63 -9.36 -1.30
C ASN A 125 -5.93 -8.74 -1.79
N TRP A 126 -6.08 -7.44 -1.58
CA TRP A 126 -7.28 -6.71 -1.94
C TRP A 126 -6.96 -5.71 -3.03
N GLN A 127 -8.02 -5.34 -3.76
CA GLN A 127 -8.01 -4.24 -4.68
C GLN A 127 -9.26 -3.40 -4.45
N LEU A 128 -9.08 -2.10 -4.26
CA LEU A 128 -10.16 -1.11 -4.24
C LEU A 128 -10.06 -0.28 -5.52
N ASN A 129 -11.16 -0.18 -6.26
CA ASN A 129 -11.28 0.76 -7.37
C ASN A 129 -12.22 1.88 -6.93
N GLU A 130 -11.75 3.11 -6.98
CA GLU A 130 -12.51 4.31 -6.63
C GLU A 130 -12.27 5.42 -7.67
N ASP A 131 -13.18 6.37 -7.75
CA ASP A 131 -12.95 7.58 -8.53
C ASP A 131 -11.81 8.40 -7.90
N ILE A 132 -11.08 9.17 -8.71
CA ILE A 132 -10.02 10.05 -8.21
C ILE A 132 -10.66 11.20 -7.41
N GLU A 133 -10.61 11.11 -6.08
CA GLU A 133 -11.13 12.13 -5.17
C GLU A 133 -10.01 13.05 -4.68
N LYS A 134 -10.16 14.35 -4.93
CA LYS A 134 -9.19 15.38 -4.51
C LYS A 134 -9.62 16.01 -3.17
N PRO A 135 -8.71 16.15 -2.19
CA PRO A 135 -8.98 16.95 -1.00
C PRO A 135 -9.39 18.38 -1.36
N GLN A 136 -10.31 18.95 -0.60
CA GLN A 136 -10.67 20.37 -0.72
C GLN A 136 -9.62 21.17 0.05
N TRP A 137 -8.65 21.76 -0.66
CA TRP A 137 -7.51 22.44 -0.07
C TRP A 137 -7.79 23.92 0.23
N GLU A 138 -7.38 24.36 1.40
CA GLU A 138 -7.28 25.77 1.79
C GLU A 138 -5.80 26.18 1.73
N ILE A 139 -5.45 27.06 0.79
CA ILE A 139 -4.08 27.59 0.61
C ILE A 139 -3.80 28.65 1.69
N GLN A 140 -2.58 28.67 2.22
CA GLN A 140 -2.14 29.55 3.30
C GLN A 140 -0.85 30.31 2.92
N ASP A 141 -0.63 31.47 3.53
CA ASP A 141 0.49 32.37 3.21
C ASP A 141 1.86 31.94 3.79
N SER A 142 2.04 30.67 4.14
CA SER A 142 3.31 30.15 4.65
C SER A 142 4.11 29.52 3.53
N ILE A 143 5.36 29.99 3.37
CA ILE A 143 6.31 29.47 2.38
C ILE A 143 7.53 28.90 3.10
N ILE A 144 7.95 27.70 2.70
CA ILE A 144 9.20 27.08 3.13
C ILE A 144 9.96 26.56 1.91
N ASN A 145 11.28 26.42 2.02
CA ASN A 145 12.09 25.80 0.97
C ASN A 145 12.25 24.30 1.25
N ILE A 146 11.90 23.45 0.29
CA ILE A 146 12.12 22.00 0.35
C ILE A 146 12.87 21.57 -0.91
N LEU A 147 14.03 20.94 -0.74
CA LEU A 147 14.88 20.47 -1.83
C LEU A 147 15.19 21.56 -2.89
N GLY A 148 15.28 22.82 -2.47
CA GLY A 148 15.56 23.96 -3.37
C GLY A 148 14.33 24.62 -3.97
N TYR A 149 13.12 24.10 -3.74
CA TYR A 149 11.87 24.65 -4.27
C TYR A 149 11.09 25.42 -3.21
N ASP A 150 10.52 26.56 -3.59
CA ASP A 150 9.60 27.28 -2.72
C ASP A 150 8.26 26.56 -2.68
N CYS A 151 7.82 26.24 -1.47
CA CYS A 151 6.62 25.45 -1.21
C CYS A 151 5.63 26.23 -0.38
N VAL A 152 4.41 26.33 -0.88
CA VAL A 152 3.28 27.00 -0.24
C VAL A 152 2.52 25.99 0.62
N MET A 153 2.13 26.41 1.81
CA MET A 153 1.33 25.60 2.72
C MET A 153 -0.13 25.54 2.25
N ALA A 154 -0.75 24.37 2.41
CA ALA A 154 -2.19 24.19 2.33
C ALA A 154 -2.68 23.24 3.42
N SER A 155 -3.96 23.30 3.76
CA SER A 155 -4.59 22.37 4.68
C SER A 155 -5.92 21.84 4.16
N SER A 156 -6.28 20.62 4.58
CA SER A 156 -7.59 20.04 4.24
C SER A 156 -8.04 19.05 5.31
N GLN A 157 -9.36 18.91 5.47
CA GLN A 157 -9.94 17.77 6.18
C GLN A 157 -10.24 16.68 5.15
N TYR A 158 -9.49 15.59 5.18
CA TYR A 158 -9.59 14.54 4.18
C TYR A 158 -9.44 13.15 4.81
N ARG A 159 -10.36 12.25 4.46
CA ARG A 159 -10.43 10.86 4.95
C ARG A 159 -10.26 10.73 6.47
N GLY A 160 -10.93 11.62 7.20
CA GLY A 160 -10.99 11.61 8.67
C GLY A 160 -9.81 12.30 9.38
N ARG A 161 -8.79 12.75 8.64
CA ARG A 161 -7.63 13.46 9.18
C ARG A 161 -7.57 14.92 8.73
N ARG A 162 -7.01 15.78 9.58
CA ARG A 162 -6.64 17.14 9.20
C ARG A 162 -5.21 17.12 8.69
N TRP A 163 -5.03 17.36 7.39
CA TRP A 163 -3.72 17.37 6.75
C TRP A 163 -3.19 18.79 6.61
N THR A 164 -1.89 18.93 6.78
CA THR A 164 -1.10 20.06 6.29
C THR A 164 -0.17 19.53 5.20
N ALA A 165 -0.15 20.19 4.05
CA ALA A 165 0.71 19.88 2.92
C ALA A 165 1.50 21.12 2.51
N PHE A 166 2.70 20.92 1.97
CA PHE A 166 3.52 21.95 1.35
C PHE A 166 3.78 21.55 -0.10
N PHE A 167 3.34 22.38 -1.03
CA PHE A 167 3.42 22.11 -2.46
C PHE A 167 4.19 23.19 -3.20
N SER A 168 4.93 22.82 -4.24
CA SER A 168 5.65 23.78 -5.07
C SER A 168 4.91 24.02 -6.39
N PRO A 169 4.44 25.26 -6.67
CA PRO A 169 3.84 25.60 -7.95
C PRO A 169 4.87 25.65 -9.11
N GLU A 170 6.17 25.68 -8.79
CA GLU A 170 7.25 25.64 -9.79
C GLU A 170 7.26 24.30 -10.56
N ILE A 171 6.86 23.22 -9.89
CA ILE A 171 6.64 21.92 -10.50
C ILE A 171 5.12 21.74 -10.64
N ALA A 172 4.56 22.23 -11.74
CA ALA A 172 3.12 22.25 -12.05
C ALA A 172 2.54 20.85 -12.37
N ILE A 173 2.74 19.88 -11.48
CA ILE A 173 2.21 18.52 -11.53
C ILE A 173 1.35 18.34 -10.26
N PRO A 174 0.02 18.25 -10.36
CA PRO A 174 -0.89 18.28 -9.20
C PRO A 174 -1.00 16.93 -8.48
N GLU A 175 0.14 16.28 -8.23
CA GLU A 175 0.28 14.99 -7.56
C GLU A 175 1.03 15.13 -6.22
N GLY A 176 1.09 14.04 -5.47
CA GLY A 176 1.71 14.01 -4.16
C GLY A 176 1.71 12.62 -3.55
N PRO A 177 2.20 12.50 -2.30
CA PRO A 177 2.23 11.22 -1.61
C PRO A 177 0.81 10.74 -1.29
N TRP A 178 0.65 9.42 -1.27
CA TRP A 178 -0.61 8.76 -0.93
C TRP A 178 -1.77 9.29 -1.79
N LYS A 179 -2.89 9.72 -1.18
CA LYS A 179 -4.10 10.26 -1.81
C LYS A 179 -4.16 11.80 -1.74
N LEU A 180 -3.05 12.44 -1.36
CA LEU A 180 -2.94 13.89 -1.27
C LEU A 180 -2.53 14.44 -2.64
N ILE A 181 -3.52 14.92 -3.40
CA ILE A 181 -3.36 15.40 -4.77
C ILE A 181 -4.19 16.67 -5.00
N GLY A 182 -4.07 17.29 -6.17
CA GLY A 182 -4.98 18.35 -6.63
C GLY A 182 -4.63 19.76 -6.19
N LEU A 183 -3.50 19.97 -5.51
CA LEU A 183 -2.91 21.31 -5.36
C LEU A 183 -2.31 21.78 -6.69
N PRO A 184 -2.20 23.10 -6.94
CA PRO A 184 -1.67 23.65 -8.19
C PRO A 184 -0.12 23.55 -8.23
N GLY A 185 0.41 22.35 -8.01
CA GLY A 185 1.82 22.03 -7.90
C GLY A 185 2.03 20.72 -7.15
N ILE A 186 3.25 20.21 -7.17
CA ILE A 186 3.59 18.93 -6.56
C ILE A 186 3.71 19.06 -5.04
N ILE A 187 3.14 18.12 -4.29
CA ILE A 187 3.30 18.09 -2.82
C ILE A 187 4.65 17.49 -2.46
N LEU A 188 5.52 18.26 -1.80
CA LEU A 188 6.84 17.80 -1.35
C LEU A 188 6.86 17.40 0.13
N LYS A 189 5.89 17.85 0.91
CA LYS A 189 5.75 17.44 2.32
C LYS A 189 4.28 17.40 2.70
N ALA A 190 3.90 16.41 3.51
CA ALA A 190 2.57 16.39 4.11
C ALA A 190 2.60 15.71 5.48
N TYR A 191 1.76 16.14 6.40
CA TYR A 191 1.54 15.46 7.66
C TYR A 191 0.14 15.69 8.19
N ASP A 192 -0.37 14.74 8.95
CA ASP A 192 -1.62 14.93 9.68
C ASP A 192 -1.36 15.74 10.97
N ASN A 193 -2.41 16.35 11.53
CA ASN A 193 -2.30 17.25 12.67
C ASN A 193 -1.69 16.62 13.93
N LYS A 194 -1.68 15.29 14.03
CA LYS A 194 -1.06 14.55 15.13
C LYS A 194 0.35 14.05 14.80
N LYS A 195 0.82 14.22 13.57
CA LYS A 195 2.08 13.65 13.05
C LYS A 195 2.14 12.13 13.24
N GLU A 196 0.97 11.48 13.21
CA GLU A 196 0.86 10.02 13.13
C GLU A 196 1.30 9.53 11.76
N TYR A 197 1.09 10.34 10.72
CA TYR A 197 1.54 10.12 9.37
C TYR A 197 2.26 11.35 8.84
N CYS A 198 3.51 11.18 8.44
CA CYS A 198 4.32 12.23 7.81
C CYS A 198 4.91 11.71 6.50
N TYR A 199 5.02 12.59 5.53
CA TYR A 199 5.63 12.38 4.23
C TYR A 199 6.61 13.52 3.96
N ASP A 200 7.83 13.15 3.63
CA ASP A 200 8.91 14.08 3.30
C ASP A 200 9.57 13.64 1.99
N ALA A 201 9.52 14.48 0.96
CA ALA A 201 10.28 14.24 -0.26
C ALA A 201 11.78 14.30 0.08
N VAL A 202 12.50 13.25 -0.29
CA VAL A 202 13.95 13.11 -0.08
C VAL A 202 14.74 13.13 -1.38
N GLU A 203 14.08 12.82 -2.51
CA GLU A 203 14.68 12.87 -3.84
C GLU A 203 13.64 13.31 -4.87
N ILE A 204 14.05 14.18 -5.79
CA ILE A 204 13.27 14.57 -6.98
C ILE A 204 14.12 14.28 -8.20
N ASN A 205 13.58 13.49 -9.14
CA ASN A 205 14.23 13.19 -10.40
C ASN A 205 13.32 13.56 -11.57
N THR A 206 13.82 14.42 -12.45
CA THR A 206 13.18 14.81 -13.72
C THR A 206 14.00 14.38 -14.95
N ASP A 207 15.25 13.92 -14.77
CA ASP A 207 16.08 13.37 -15.85
C ASP A 207 15.91 11.84 -15.91
N LYS A 208 15.16 11.38 -16.93
CA LYS A 208 14.81 9.97 -17.12
C LYS A 208 14.17 9.36 -15.87
N PRO A 209 13.04 9.91 -15.40
CA PRO A 209 12.34 9.44 -14.19
C PRO A 209 11.75 8.03 -14.32
N GLY A 210 11.73 7.46 -15.52
CA GLY A 210 11.25 6.10 -15.80
C GLY A 210 9.83 6.07 -16.36
N LEU A 211 9.08 5.04 -16.00
CA LEU A 211 7.73 4.76 -16.51
C LEU A 211 6.73 4.73 -15.37
N VAL A 212 5.48 5.08 -15.68
CA VAL A 212 4.35 4.82 -14.80
C VAL A 212 3.86 3.41 -15.12
N GLU A 213 4.10 2.49 -14.21
CA GLU A 213 3.75 1.07 -14.37
C GLU A 213 2.65 0.66 -13.39
N TYR A 214 1.58 0.08 -13.94
CA TYR A 214 0.65 -0.74 -13.18
C TYR A 214 1.25 -2.13 -13.04
N TYR A 215 1.17 -2.72 -11.84
CA TYR A 215 1.56 -4.10 -11.62
C TYR A 215 0.54 -4.84 -10.74
N ASN A 216 0.28 -6.10 -11.07
CA ASN A 216 -0.47 -7.04 -10.25
C ASN A 216 0.19 -8.42 -10.30
N TYR A 217 0.75 -8.87 -9.18
CA TYR A 217 1.43 -10.17 -9.08
C TYR A 217 0.59 -11.24 -8.35
N ARG A 218 -0.66 -10.93 -8.00
CA ARG A 218 -1.51 -11.81 -7.18
C ARG A 218 -2.97 -11.68 -7.58
N ASP A 219 -3.71 -12.76 -7.35
CA ASP A 219 -5.16 -12.67 -7.36
C ASP A 219 -5.62 -11.81 -6.18
N ARG A 220 -6.54 -10.88 -6.47
CA ARG A 220 -7.03 -9.89 -5.52
C ARG A 220 -8.53 -9.96 -5.37
N LEU A 221 -9.00 -9.88 -4.14
CA LEU A 221 -10.40 -9.67 -3.85
C LEU A 221 -10.77 -8.22 -4.18
N ILE A 222 -11.71 -8.03 -5.10
CA ILE A 222 -12.20 -6.69 -5.44
C ILE A 222 -13.15 -6.22 -4.34
N ILE A 223 -12.75 -5.16 -3.64
CA ILE A 223 -13.54 -4.47 -2.64
C ILE A 223 -14.33 -3.35 -3.34
N LYS A 224 -15.66 -3.43 -3.27
CA LYS A 224 -16.55 -2.43 -3.87
C LYS A 224 -16.95 -1.30 -2.92
N ASP A 225 -16.78 -1.53 -1.63
CA ASP A 225 -17.22 -0.62 -0.57
C ASP A 225 -16.03 -0.33 0.34
N ARG A 226 -15.48 0.87 0.21
CA ARG A 226 -14.31 1.34 0.94
C ARG A 226 -14.52 1.23 2.46
N ILE A 227 -15.65 1.71 2.96
CA ILE A 227 -15.93 1.76 4.40
C ILE A 227 -16.05 0.34 4.96
N LYS A 228 -16.74 -0.57 4.26
CA LYS A 228 -16.75 -1.99 4.66
C LYS A 228 -15.36 -2.62 4.63
N GLY A 229 -14.54 -2.26 3.64
CA GLY A 229 -13.13 -2.64 3.57
C GLY A 229 -12.36 -2.20 4.82
N LEU A 230 -12.44 -0.92 5.17
CA LEU A 230 -11.78 -0.34 6.36
C LEU A 230 -12.25 -0.99 7.66
N ILE A 231 -13.56 -1.21 7.84
CA ILE A 231 -14.12 -1.88 9.02
C ILE A 231 -13.58 -3.32 9.13
N HIS A 232 -13.58 -4.06 8.02
CA HIS A 232 -13.05 -5.42 8.02
C HIS A 232 -11.55 -5.42 8.34
N ARG A 233 -10.80 -4.49 7.73
CA ARG A 233 -9.37 -4.28 8.00
C ARG A 233 -9.14 -4.05 9.49
N TYR A 234 -9.81 -3.07 10.07
CA TYR A 234 -9.72 -2.77 11.50
C TYR A 234 -10.06 -3.98 12.39
N SER A 235 -11.11 -4.73 12.03
CA SER A 235 -11.52 -5.90 12.81
C SER A 235 -10.48 -7.02 12.81
N ALA A 236 -9.78 -7.25 11.69
CA ALA A 236 -8.77 -8.29 11.61
C ALA A 236 -7.43 -7.91 12.28
N GLN A 237 -7.25 -6.66 12.74
CA GLN A 237 -5.97 -6.25 13.37
C GLN A 237 -5.79 -6.94 14.71
N LYS A 238 -6.92 -7.39 15.26
CA LYS A 238 -7.04 -8.11 16.52
C LYS A 238 -6.77 -9.62 16.38
N SER A 239 -6.45 -10.09 15.16
CA SER A 239 -6.28 -11.51 14.88
C SER A 239 -4.81 -11.97 14.95
N ASN A 240 -4.60 -13.25 15.29
CA ASN A 240 -3.26 -13.82 15.39
C ASN A 240 -2.76 -14.27 14.01
N ILE A 241 -1.74 -13.58 13.48
CA ILE A 241 -1.17 -13.88 12.17
C ILE A 241 -0.60 -15.31 12.08
N LYS A 242 -0.03 -15.85 13.16
CA LYS A 242 0.54 -17.22 13.15
C LYS A 242 -0.54 -18.26 12.91
N GLU A 243 -1.68 -18.13 13.58
CA GLU A 243 -2.84 -19.03 13.40
C GLU A 243 -3.35 -18.97 11.96
N LYS A 244 -3.35 -17.78 11.35
CA LYS A 244 -3.79 -17.61 9.96
C LYS A 244 -2.84 -18.20 8.95
N ILE A 245 -1.52 -18.04 9.14
CA ILE A 245 -0.56 -18.67 8.25
C ILE A 245 -0.60 -20.20 8.42
N GLN A 246 -0.74 -20.71 9.64
CA GLN A 246 -0.93 -22.14 9.88
C GLN A 246 -2.20 -22.67 9.17
N ALA A 247 -3.32 -21.95 9.27
CA ALA A 247 -4.57 -22.34 8.61
C ALA A 247 -4.47 -22.30 7.07
N ALA A 248 -3.82 -21.27 6.51
CA ALA A 248 -3.74 -21.08 5.06
C ALA A 248 -2.67 -21.93 4.37
N TYR A 249 -1.56 -22.22 5.05
CA TYR A 249 -0.38 -22.87 4.45
C TYR A 249 0.06 -24.17 5.15
N GLY A 250 -0.57 -24.55 6.27
CA GLY A 250 -0.22 -25.76 7.03
C GLY A 250 1.14 -25.68 7.75
N ILE A 251 1.70 -24.49 7.93
CA ILE A 251 3.03 -24.28 8.51
C ILE A 251 2.91 -24.04 10.02
N SER A 252 3.45 -24.96 10.84
CA SER A 252 3.39 -24.90 12.31
C SER A 252 4.64 -24.30 12.97
N ASN A 253 5.82 -24.46 12.37
CA ASN A 253 7.09 -23.96 12.90
C ASN A 253 7.48 -22.62 12.24
N MET A 254 6.87 -21.54 12.69
CA MET A 254 7.05 -20.21 12.11
C MET A 254 7.88 -19.28 13.00
N ALA A 255 8.85 -18.60 12.40
CA ALA A 255 9.66 -17.57 13.06
C ALA A 255 9.08 -16.15 12.91
N VAL A 256 7.81 -16.04 12.49
CA VAL A 256 7.11 -14.76 12.31
C VAL A 256 7.04 -14.02 13.64
N ARG A 257 7.47 -12.77 13.66
CA ARG A 257 7.33 -11.90 14.85
C ARG A 257 5.85 -11.65 15.11
N THR A 258 5.33 -12.17 16.21
CA THR A 258 4.03 -11.75 16.74
C THR A 258 4.26 -10.49 17.55
N ASP A 259 3.83 -9.37 17.00
CA ASP A 259 3.85 -8.12 17.73
C ASP A 259 2.86 -8.25 18.90
N SER A 260 3.33 -8.06 20.14
CA SER A 260 2.57 -8.40 21.35
C SER A 260 1.18 -7.76 21.36
N THR A 261 0.21 -8.49 21.93
CA THR A 261 -1.22 -8.14 22.09
C THR A 261 -1.47 -6.95 23.03
N GLN A 262 -0.47 -6.09 23.24
CA GLN A 262 -0.59 -4.92 24.09
C GLN A 262 -1.42 -3.85 23.39
N ASP A 263 -2.13 -3.05 24.19
CA ASP A 263 -3.14 -2.05 23.78
C ASP A 263 -2.54 -0.97 22.85
N LYS A 264 -2.36 -1.33 21.56
CA LYS A 264 -1.88 -0.44 20.51
C LYS A 264 -3.04 0.41 20.07
N ARG A 265 -2.99 1.70 20.39
CA ARG A 265 -3.83 2.70 19.73
C ARG A 265 -3.17 3.09 18.41
N TYR A 266 -3.22 2.17 17.46
CA TYR A 266 -2.88 2.40 16.06
C TYR A 266 -4.18 2.68 15.29
N ASP A 267 -4.16 3.62 14.36
CA ASP A 267 -5.25 3.85 13.42
C ASP A 267 -4.68 4.04 12.02
N PHE A 268 -5.49 3.74 11.01
CA PHE A 268 -5.08 3.79 9.61
C PHE A 268 -4.90 5.21 9.08
N GLU A 269 -4.24 5.38 7.92
CA GLU A 269 -4.20 6.68 7.22
C GLU A 269 -5.59 7.26 6.96
N GLU A 270 -6.58 6.41 6.66
CA GLU A 270 -8.00 6.79 6.59
C GLU A 270 -8.68 6.51 7.93
N THR A 271 -9.35 7.50 8.52
CA THR A 271 -10.05 7.37 9.82
C THR A 271 -11.55 7.72 9.74
N ASP A 272 -12.07 7.94 8.52
CA ASP A 272 -13.47 8.26 8.23
C ASP A 272 -14.39 7.02 8.21
N TYR A 273 -14.13 6.05 9.08
CA TYR A 273 -14.91 4.82 9.22
C TYR A 273 -15.28 4.58 10.69
N PRO A 274 -16.40 3.88 10.99
CA PRO A 274 -16.79 3.64 12.37
C PRO A 274 -15.86 2.61 13.04
N HIS A 275 -15.17 3.04 14.10
CA HIS A 275 -14.30 2.18 14.92
C HIS A 275 -15.06 1.20 15.82
N ASN A 276 -16.38 1.37 15.96
CA ASN A 276 -17.27 0.47 16.68
C ASN A 276 -18.26 -0.17 15.71
N LYS A 277 -18.34 -1.51 15.71
CA LYS A 277 -19.56 -2.18 15.22
C LYS A 277 -20.68 -1.73 16.16
N THR A 278 -21.61 -0.91 15.70
CA THR A 278 -22.97 -0.98 16.25
C THR A 278 -23.39 -2.44 16.08
N LYS A 279 -23.53 -3.12 17.22
CA LYS A 279 -23.95 -4.53 17.28
C LYS A 279 -25.30 -4.71 16.61
#